data_AF-A0A3M7RFF8-F1
#
_entry.id   AF-A0A3M7RFF8-F1
#
_cell.length_a   1.000
_cell.length_b   1.000
_cell.length_c   1.000
_cell.angle_alpha   90.00
_cell.angle_beta   90.00
_cell.angle_gamma   90.00
#
_symmetry.space_group_name_H-M   'P 1'
#
loop_
_entity.id
_entity.type
_entity.pdbx_description
1 polymer ?
#
loop_
_entity_poly.entity_id
_entity_poly.type
_entity_poly.pdbx_seq_one_letter_code
_entity_poly.pdbx_strand_id
1 'polypeptide(L)'
;MNFDQQLLQILNSCDKDQLNKYLNDDESADLLVKSMEQYQKLLKEKDDLQSRNRFLAESNLKLEPILNNLKAKLKEKIAEFEQVRKEYLSAKDFYEAHSFANSEFSLNSIYNSLRQNAIKEEESSDQAAEEFFYTYNVQHTDEELANFQRKFLEERTQVHLKKIKADKLKELLPN
;
A
#
# COMPACT_ATOMS: atom_id res chain seq x y z
N MET A 1 46.18 31.33 32.14
CA MET A 1 46.41 31.69 33.56
C MET A 1 45.13 31.42 34.32
N ASN A 2 45.22 31.00 35.57
CA ASN A 2 44.04 30.91 36.43
C ASN A 2 43.55 32.32 36.79
N PHE A 3 42.25 32.51 37.06
CA PHE A 3 41.67 33.82 37.42
C PHE A 3 42.49 34.49 38.54
N ASP A 4 42.81 33.73 39.57
CA ASP A 4 43.58 34.16 40.72
C ASP A 4 45.01 34.60 40.36
N GLN A 5 45.64 33.96 39.38
CA GLN A 5 47.01 34.31 38.94
C GLN A 5 47.03 35.63 38.18
N GLN A 6 46.00 35.89 37.38
CA GLN A 6 45.86 37.12 36.61
C GLN A 6 45.49 38.30 37.54
N LEU A 7 44.63 38.04 38.52
CA LEU A 7 44.29 38.98 39.59
C LEU A 7 45.51 39.37 40.43
N LEU A 8 46.29 38.39 40.87
CA LEU A 8 47.54 38.62 41.63
C LEU A 8 48.59 39.37 40.82
N GLN A 9 48.69 39.12 39.51
CA GLN A 9 49.65 39.82 38.65
C GLN A 9 49.29 41.30 38.49
N ILE A 10 48.00 41.61 38.34
CA ILE A 10 47.50 42.99 38.25
C ILE A 10 47.66 43.70 39.60
N LEU A 11 47.29 43.07 40.71
CA LEU A 11 47.43 43.63 42.06
C LEU A 11 48.89 43.91 42.44
N ASN A 12 49.83 43.04 42.05
CA ASN A 12 51.27 43.25 42.28
C ASN A 12 51.88 44.37 41.43
N SER A 13 51.21 44.78 40.35
CA SER A 13 51.65 45.87 39.47
C SER A 13 51.06 47.24 39.83
N CYS A 14 50.11 47.29 40.77
CA CYS A 14 49.44 48.52 41.19
C CYS A 14 50.21 49.26 42.29
N ASP A 15 50.09 50.59 42.26
CA ASP A 15 50.61 51.45 43.33
C ASP A 15 49.66 51.50 44.54
N LYS A 16 50.15 52.05 45.66
CA LYS A 16 49.44 52.05 46.95
C LYS A 16 48.11 52.81 46.91
N ASP A 17 48.03 53.82 46.04
CA ASP A 17 46.84 54.65 45.84
C ASP A 17 45.80 53.94 44.97
N GLN A 18 46.21 53.21 43.92
CA GLN A 18 45.33 52.36 43.13
C GLN A 18 44.77 51.20 43.94
N LEU A 19 45.61 50.55 44.77
CA LEU A 19 45.14 49.50 45.70
C LEU A 19 44.12 50.05 46.70
N ASN A 20 44.36 51.22 47.29
CA ASN A 20 43.39 51.87 48.17
C ASN A 20 42.10 52.24 47.44
N LYS A 21 42.18 52.58 46.15
CA LYS A 21 40.99 52.88 45.35
C LYS A 21 40.16 51.62 45.10
N TYR A 22 40.78 50.53 44.65
CA TYR A 22 40.08 49.25 44.44
C TYR A 22 39.52 48.63 45.74
N LEU A 23 40.12 48.95 46.90
CA LEU A 23 39.64 48.43 48.19
C LEU A 23 38.46 49.21 48.78
N ASN A 24 38.31 50.49 48.41
CA ASN A 24 37.33 51.40 49.02
C ASN A 24 36.21 51.84 48.04
N ASP A 25 36.32 51.51 46.76
CA ASP A 25 35.34 51.83 45.73
C ASP A 25 34.98 50.57 44.93
N ASP A 26 33.81 49.98 45.26
CA ASP A 26 33.30 48.76 44.65
C ASP A 26 33.13 48.89 43.13
N GLU A 27 32.79 50.07 42.59
CA GLU A 27 32.67 50.27 41.14
C GLU A 27 34.03 50.12 40.44
N SER A 28 35.09 50.60 41.09
CA SER A 28 36.44 50.48 40.55
C SER A 28 36.98 49.04 40.61
N ALA A 29 36.59 48.27 41.62
CA ALA A 29 36.86 46.83 41.69
C ALA A 29 36.08 46.06 40.59
N ASP A 30 34.83 46.45 40.35
CA ASP A 30 34.00 45.88 39.28
C ASP A 30 34.59 46.14 37.89
N LEU A 31 35.11 47.36 37.66
CA LEU A 31 35.81 47.73 36.43
C LEU A 31 37.11 46.95 36.25
N LEU A 32 37.85 46.69 37.33
CA LEU A 32 39.03 45.82 37.31
C LEU A 32 38.65 44.41 36.83
N VAL A 33 37.62 43.80 37.43
CA VAL A 33 37.13 42.46 37.04
C VAL A 33 36.65 42.45 35.58
N LYS A 34 35.91 43.48 35.17
CA LYS A 34 35.44 43.65 33.78
C LYS A 34 36.60 43.81 32.79
N SER A 35 37.73 44.36 33.21
CA SER A 35 38.92 44.53 32.37
C SER A 35 39.74 43.24 32.17
N MET A 36 39.50 42.20 32.99
CA MET A 36 40.24 40.95 32.91
C MET A 36 39.91 40.18 31.64
N GLU A 37 40.93 39.59 31.03
CA GLU A 37 40.79 38.82 29.78
C GLU A 37 39.82 37.64 29.92
N GLN A 38 39.76 37.01 31.09
CA GLN A 38 38.84 35.90 31.34
C GLN A 38 37.39 36.35 31.38
N TYR A 39 37.10 37.49 32.00
CA TYR A 39 35.75 38.08 32.00
C TYR A 39 35.34 38.50 30.59
N GLN A 40 36.24 39.16 29.86
CA GLN A 40 36.01 39.56 28.46
C GLN A 40 35.80 38.35 27.53
N LYS A 41 36.56 37.27 27.73
CA LYS A 41 36.38 36.02 26.99
C LYS A 41 35.01 35.40 27.28
N LEU A 42 34.60 35.34 28.55
CA LEU A 42 33.30 34.81 28.95
C LEU A 42 32.15 35.66 28.42
N LEU A 43 32.30 36.99 28.43
CA LEU A 43 31.33 37.92 27.88
C LEU A 43 31.18 37.73 26.37
N LYS A 44 32.30 37.60 25.66
CA LYS A 44 32.31 37.31 24.22
C LYS A 44 31.66 35.96 23.90
N GLU A 45 31.97 34.91 24.67
CA GLU A 45 31.33 33.60 24.51
C GLU A 45 29.82 33.67 24.76
N LYS A 46 29.38 34.44 25.76
CA LYS A 46 27.96 34.69 26.02
C LYS A 46 27.30 35.39 24.83
N ASP A 47 27.90 36.44 24.30
CA ASP A 47 27.34 37.21 23.17
C ASP A 47 27.30 36.38 21.88
N ASP A 48 28.33 35.57 21.64
CA ASP A 48 28.37 34.61 20.53
C ASP A 48 27.26 33.57 20.66
N LEU A 49 27.05 33.01 21.87
CA LEU A 49 25.99 32.06 22.15
C LEU A 49 24.60 32.68 22.01
N GLN A 50 24.40 33.89 22.51
CA GLN A 50 23.12 34.61 22.37
C GLN A 50 22.81 34.90 20.91
N SER A 51 23.81 35.33 20.14
CA SER A 51 23.66 35.58 18.70
C SER A 51 23.31 34.30 17.94
N ARG A 52 23.99 33.18 18.24
CA ARG A 52 23.69 31.87 17.66
C ARG A 52 22.29 31.38 18.03
N ASN A 53 21.91 31.50 19.30
CA ASN A 53 20.59 31.07 19.78
C ASN A 53 19.49 31.88 19.10
N ARG A 54 19.65 33.21 18.99
CA ARG A 54 18.72 34.09 18.30
C ARG A 54 18.57 33.71 16.84
N PHE A 55 19.68 33.50 16.13
CA PHE A 55 19.65 33.06 14.74
C PHE A 55 18.90 31.72 14.56
N LEU A 56 19.17 30.74 15.44
CA LEU A 56 18.50 29.45 15.40
C LEU A 56 16.99 29.58 15.71
N ALA A 57 16.62 30.38 16.69
CA ALA A 57 15.23 30.64 17.03
C ALA A 57 14.48 31.31 15.86
N GLU A 58 15.07 32.33 15.24
CA GLU A 58 14.50 32.99 14.07
C GLU A 58 14.38 32.05 12.86
N SER A 59 15.38 31.20 12.64
CA SER A 59 15.33 30.17 11.59
C SER A 59 14.22 29.15 11.86
N ASN A 60 14.12 28.65 13.10
CA ASN A 60 13.09 27.71 13.50
C ASN A 60 11.68 28.29 13.33
N LEU A 61 11.46 29.54 13.74
CA LEU A 61 10.18 30.25 13.55
C LEU A 61 9.81 30.40 12.07
N LYS A 62 10.79 30.58 11.17
CA LYS A 62 10.55 30.64 9.72
C LYS A 62 10.22 29.26 9.13
N LEU A 63 10.85 28.20 9.63
CA LEU A 63 10.67 26.84 9.12
C LEU A 63 9.40 26.17 9.64
N GLU A 64 8.95 26.49 10.85
CA GLU A 64 7.75 25.94 11.47
C GLU A 64 6.50 26.01 10.58
N PRO A 65 6.10 27.16 9.99
CA PRO A 65 4.92 27.22 9.14
C PRO A 65 5.04 26.36 7.88
N ILE A 66 6.25 26.27 7.31
CA ILE A 66 6.53 25.44 6.13
C ILE A 66 6.36 23.97 6.49
N LEU A 67 6.95 23.54 7.61
CA LEU A 67 6.85 22.18 8.11
C LEU A 67 5.39 21.79 8.40
N ASN A 68 4.64 22.70 9.02
CA ASN A 68 3.22 22.47 9.32
C ASN A 68 2.38 22.36 8.04
N ASN A 69 2.64 23.19 7.03
CA ASN A 69 1.98 23.09 5.73
C ASN A 69 2.28 21.75 5.03
N LEU A 70 3.54 21.33 5.00
CA LEU A 70 3.95 20.06 4.41
C LEU A 70 3.33 18.86 5.14
N LYS A 71 3.29 18.88 6.47
CA LYS A 71 2.60 17.85 7.28
C LYS A 71 1.11 17.79 6.97
N ALA A 72 0.45 18.93 6.78
CA ALA A 72 -0.97 18.97 6.42
C ALA A 72 -1.22 18.36 5.04
N LYS A 73 -0.43 18.75 4.02
CA LYS A 73 -0.51 18.17 2.67
C LYS A 73 -0.23 16.67 2.66
N LEU A 74 0.74 16.22 3.45
CA LEU A 74 1.04 14.79 3.57
C LEU A 74 -0.14 14.01 4.16
N LYS A 75 -0.79 14.54 5.20
CA LYS A 75 -1.99 13.93 5.78
C LYS A 75 -3.13 13.84 4.78
N GLU A 76 -3.36 14.88 4.00
CA GLU A 76 -4.37 14.90 2.94
C GLU A 76 -4.10 13.82 1.89
N LYS A 77 -2.84 13.71 1.41
CA LYS A 77 -2.46 12.68 0.43
C LYS A 77 -2.53 11.26 0.97
N ILE A 78 -2.23 11.04 2.24
CA ILE A 78 -2.42 9.74 2.88
C ILE A 78 -3.92 9.38 2.93
N ALA A 79 -4.79 10.34 3.28
CA ALA A 79 -6.24 10.11 3.31
C ALA A 79 -6.80 9.80 1.92
N GLU A 80 -6.39 10.55 0.88
CA GLU A 80 -6.74 10.27 -0.51
C GLU A 80 -6.31 8.85 -0.92
N PHE A 81 -5.07 8.46 -0.58
CA PHE A 81 -4.55 7.14 -0.88
C PHE A 81 -5.35 6.03 -0.19
N GLU A 82 -5.68 6.21 1.10
CA GLU A 82 -6.47 5.23 1.85
C GLU A 82 -7.87 5.05 1.25
N GLN A 83 -8.50 6.14 0.79
CA GLN A 83 -9.78 6.08 0.10
C GLN A 83 -9.67 5.29 -1.21
N VAL A 84 -8.74 5.67 -2.09
CA VAL A 84 -8.55 4.99 -3.38
C VAL A 84 -8.18 3.51 -3.17
N ARG A 85 -7.37 3.21 -2.16
CA ARG A 85 -7.02 1.84 -1.80
C ARG A 85 -8.24 1.04 -1.38
N LYS A 86 -9.15 1.63 -0.59
CA LYS A 86 -10.39 0.97 -0.17
C LYS A 86 -11.30 0.69 -1.37
N GLU A 87 -11.44 1.66 -2.28
CA GLU A 87 -12.21 1.49 -3.52
C GLU A 87 -11.61 0.38 -4.40
N TYR A 88 -10.30 0.37 -4.58
CA TYR A 88 -9.58 -0.67 -5.32
C TYR A 88 -9.79 -2.06 -4.71
N LEU A 89 -9.63 -2.20 -3.38
CA LEU A 89 -9.83 -3.48 -2.71
C LEU A 89 -11.27 -3.95 -2.84
N SER A 90 -12.26 -3.07 -2.69
CA SER A 90 -13.66 -3.42 -2.89
C SER A 90 -13.95 -3.88 -4.32
N ALA A 91 -13.38 -3.20 -5.32
CA ALA A 91 -13.53 -3.59 -6.72
C ALA A 91 -12.85 -4.94 -6.98
N LYS A 92 -11.64 -5.13 -6.46
CA LYS A 92 -10.89 -6.37 -6.56
C LYS A 92 -11.67 -7.53 -5.95
N ASP A 93 -12.18 -7.39 -4.72
CA ASP A 93 -12.95 -8.43 -4.04
C ASP A 93 -14.22 -8.77 -4.81
N PHE A 94 -14.92 -7.77 -5.36
CA PHE A 94 -16.05 -7.98 -6.25
C PHE A 94 -15.65 -8.79 -7.49
N TYR A 95 -14.58 -8.41 -8.16
CA TYR A 95 -14.08 -9.12 -9.34
C TYR A 95 -13.58 -10.52 -9.01
N GLU A 96 -12.92 -10.75 -7.88
CA GLU A 96 -12.46 -12.08 -7.48
C GLU A 96 -13.64 -13.00 -7.13
N ALA A 97 -14.66 -12.50 -6.43
CA ALA A 97 -15.87 -13.25 -6.16
C ALA A 97 -16.61 -13.64 -7.46
N HIS A 98 -16.70 -12.71 -8.42
CA HIS A 98 -17.28 -12.99 -9.74
C HIS A 98 -16.36 -13.80 -10.64
N SER A 99 -15.03 -13.69 -10.47
CA SER A 99 -14.04 -14.47 -11.20
C SER A 99 -14.01 -15.92 -10.74
N PHE A 100 -14.29 -16.19 -9.46
CA PHE A 100 -14.47 -17.55 -8.96
C PHE A 100 -15.73 -18.17 -9.59
N ALA A 101 -16.83 -17.43 -9.72
CA ALA A 101 -17.97 -17.85 -10.54
C ALA A 101 -17.57 -18.04 -12.01
N ASN A 102 -16.77 -17.14 -12.58
CA ASN A 102 -16.24 -17.27 -13.94
C ASN A 102 -15.18 -18.38 -14.10
N SER A 103 -14.74 -19.05 -13.05
CA SER A 103 -13.86 -20.22 -13.19
C SER A 103 -14.67 -21.45 -13.61
N GLU A 104 -15.87 -21.64 -13.03
CA GLU A 104 -16.87 -22.60 -13.47
C GLU A 104 -17.47 -22.21 -14.84
N PHE A 105 -17.68 -20.90 -15.06
CA PHE A 105 -18.10 -20.35 -16.36
C PHE A 105 -16.93 -19.96 -17.27
N SER A 106 -15.72 -20.48 -17.01
CA SER A 106 -14.60 -20.20 -17.91
C SER A 106 -14.89 -20.86 -19.26
N LEU A 107 -14.47 -20.22 -20.34
CA LEU A 107 -14.75 -20.73 -21.69
C LEU A 107 -14.26 -22.17 -21.86
N ASN A 108 -13.14 -22.51 -21.23
CA ASN A 108 -12.57 -23.85 -21.20
C ASN A 108 -13.40 -24.83 -20.34
N SER A 109 -13.89 -24.41 -19.17
CA SER A 109 -14.79 -25.21 -18.34
C SER A 109 -16.10 -25.52 -19.07
N ILE A 110 -16.72 -24.51 -19.69
CA ILE A 110 -17.95 -24.65 -20.48
C ILE A 110 -17.71 -25.60 -21.65
N TYR A 111 -16.61 -25.45 -22.38
CA TYR A 111 -16.23 -26.35 -23.47
C TYR A 111 -16.10 -27.81 -23.00
N ASN A 112 -15.37 -28.05 -21.92
CA ASN A 112 -15.17 -29.39 -21.38
C ASN A 112 -16.50 -30.00 -20.88
N SER A 113 -17.32 -29.21 -20.19
CA SER A 113 -18.64 -29.63 -19.72
C SER A 113 -19.57 -30.00 -20.88
N LEU A 114 -19.63 -29.16 -21.92
CA LEU A 114 -20.45 -29.39 -23.11
C LEU A 114 -20.02 -30.67 -23.85
N ARG A 115 -18.71 -30.89 -23.98
CA ARG A 115 -18.16 -32.11 -24.61
C ARG A 115 -18.48 -33.36 -23.77
N GLN A 116 -18.31 -33.31 -22.46
CA GLN A 116 -18.64 -34.43 -21.57
C GLN A 116 -20.13 -34.77 -21.62
N ASN A 117 -21.01 -33.76 -21.60
CA ASN A 117 -22.45 -33.98 -21.70
C ASN A 117 -22.85 -34.58 -23.05
N ALA A 118 -22.22 -34.13 -24.15
CA ALA A 118 -22.45 -34.73 -25.47
C ALA A 118 -22.05 -36.20 -25.53
N ILE A 119 -20.93 -36.58 -24.90
CA ILE A 119 -20.49 -38.00 -24.81
C ILE A 119 -21.47 -38.81 -23.97
N LYS A 120 -21.87 -38.31 -22.79
CA LYS A 120 -22.82 -39.01 -21.90
C LYS A 120 -24.18 -39.25 -22.55
N GLU A 121 -24.70 -38.25 -23.26
CA GLU A 121 -25.98 -38.37 -23.97
C GLU A 121 -25.88 -39.27 -25.19
N GLU A 122 -24.73 -39.30 -25.86
CA GLU A 122 -24.44 -40.26 -26.93
C GLU A 122 -24.48 -41.69 -26.39
N GLU A 123 -23.74 -41.97 -25.32
CA GLU A 123 -23.73 -43.26 -24.63
C GLU A 123 -25.14 -43.66 -24.15
N SER A 124 -25.89 -42.72 -23.57
CA SER A 124 -27.28 -42.96 -23.14
C SER A 124 -28.19 -43.31 -24.32
N SER A 125 -28.02 -42.65 -25.46
CA SER A 125 -28.81 -42.94 -26.66
C SER A 125 -28.42 -44.28 -27.30
N ASP A 126 -27.13 -44.65 -27.27
CA ASP A 126 -26.64 -45.97 -27.67
C ASP A 126 -27.25 -47.07 -26.80
N GLN A 127 -27.23 -46.88 -25.47
CA GLN A 127 -27.84 -47.81 -24.53
C GLN A 127 -29.35 -47.95 -24.76
N ALA A 128 -30.07 -46.84 -24.96
CA ALA A 128 -31.51 -46.88 -25.25
C ALA A 128 -31.83 -47.63 -26.56
N ALA A 129 -30.95 -47.53 -27.56
CA ALA A 129 -31.07 -48.30 -28.80
C ALA A 129 -30.83 -49.80 -28.56
N GLU A 130 -29.77 -50.16 -27.84
CA GLU A 130 -29.47 -51.54 -27.47
C GLU A 130 -30.62 -52.18 -26.67
N GLU A 131 -31.16 -51.44 -25.69
CA GLU A 131 -32.32 -51.86 -24.89
C GLU A 131 -33.55 -52.09 -25.79
N PHE A 132 -33.84 -51.17 -26.71
CA PHE A 132 -34.94 -51.35 -27.66
C PHE A 132 -34.75 -52.61 -28.51
N PHE A 133 -33.56 -52.82 -29.08
CA PHE A 133 -33.28 -54.02 -29.89
C PHE A 133 -33.34 -55.30 -29.06
N TYR A 134 -32.91 -55.27 -27.80
CA TYR A 134 -32.99 -56.42 -26.91
C TYR A 134 -34.44 -56.78 -26.58
N THR A 135 -35.25 -55.78 -26.20
CA THR A 135 -36.66 -55.96 -25.80
C THR A 135 -37.56 -56.34 -26.97
N TYR A 136 -37.33 -55.77 -28.15
CA TYR A 136 -38.24 -55.85 -29.30
C TYR A 136 -37.68 -56.64 -30.49
N ASN A 137 -36.67 -57.48 -30.25
CA ASN A 137 -35.90 -58.22 -31.26
C ASN A 137 -36.73 -59.13 -32.18
N VAL A 138 -37.92 -59.54 -31.74
CA VAL A 138 -38.77 -60.53 -32.46
C VAL A 138 -40.10 -59.92 -32.93
N GLN A 139 -40.68 -59.01 -32.14
CA GLN A 139 -41.95 -58.36 -32.47
C GLN A 139 -42.04 -57.01 -31.75
N HIS A 140 -42.45 -55.98 -32.47
CA HIS A 140 -42.81 -54.66 -31.96
C HIS A 140 -44.11 -54.21 -32.60
N THR A 141 -44.84 -53.34 -31.92
CA THR A 141 -45.94 -52.60 -32.54
C THR A 141 -45.42 -51.38 -33.29
N ASP A 142 -46.18 -50.92 -34.29
CA ASP A 142 -45.87 -49.69 -35.02
C ASP A 142 -45.79 -48.47 -34.08
N GLU A 143 -46.57 -48.46 -32.99
CA GLU A 143 -46.57 -47.40 -32.00
C GLU A 143 -45.28 -47.38 -31.16
N GLU A 144 -44.76 -48.54 -30.74
CA GLU A 144 -43.50 -48.66 -30.00
C GLU A 144 -42.31 -48.24 -30.86
N LEU A 145 -42.29 -48.66 -32.13
CA LEU A 145 -41.27 -48.26 -33.09
C LEU A 145 -41.29 -46.75 -33.35
N ALA A 146 -42.47 -46.17 -33.60
CA ALA A 146 -42.61 -44.73 -33.82
C ALA A 146 -42.18 -43.91 -32.59
N ASN A 147 -42.51 -44.38 -31.38
CA ASN A 147 -42.10 -43.73 -30.13
C ASN A 147 -40.59 -43.80 -29.91
N PHE A 148 -39.96 -44.94 -30.18
CA PHE A 148 -38.50 -45.08 -30.12
C PHE A 148 -37.83 -44.16 -31.14
N GLN A 149 -38.25 -44.20 -32.41
CA GLN A 149 -37.68 -43.37 -33.47
C GLN A 149 -37.74 -41.89 -33.12
N ARG A 150 -38.87 -41.40 -32.61
CA ARG A 150 -39.03 -40.01 -32.21
C ARG A 150 -38.04 -39.63 -31.10
N LYS A 151 -38.01 -40.39 -30.00
CA LYS A 151 -37.13 -40.09 -28.85
C LYS A 151 -35.65 -40.18 -29.23
N PHE A 152 -35.26 -41.24 -29.91
CA PHE A 152 -33.88 -41.45 -30.35
C PHE A 152 -33.41 -40.35 -31.30
N LEU A 153 -34.25 -39.92 -32.25
CA LEU A 153 -33.93 -38.83 -33.15
C LEU A 153 -33.79 -37.50 -32.40
N GLU A 154 -34.68 -37.24 -31.44
CA GLU A 154 -34.65 -36.03 -30.61
C GLU A 154 -33.36 -35.96 -29.77
N GLU A 155 -32.99 -37.06 -29.11
CA GLU A 155 -31.75 -37.20 -28.33
C GLU A 155 -30.50 -37.06 -29.20
N ARG A 156 -30.42 -37.77 -30.34
CA ARG A 156 -29.29 -37.66 -31.27
C ARG A 156 -29.13 -36.27 -31.85
N THR A 157 -30.25 -35.60 -32.14
CA THR A 157 -30.22 -34.21 -32.60
C THR A 157 -29.59 -33.30 -31.55
N GLN A 158 -29.92 -33.47 -30.27
CA GLN A 158 -29.30 -32.71 -29.18
C GLN A 158 -27.80 -33.01 -29.02
N VAL A 159 -27.41 -34.29 -29.11
CA VAL A 159 -26.00 -34.70 -29.08
C VAL A 159 -25.20 -34.02 -30.18
N HIS A 160 -25.66 -34.10 -31.44
CA HIS A 160 -24.98 -33.48 -32.58
C HIS A 160 -24.89 -31.96 -32.44
N LEU A 161 -25.97 -31.32 -31.97
CA LEU A 161 -26.00 -29.89 -31.74
C LEU A 161 -25.01 -29.45 -30.64
N LYS A 162 -24.85 -30.23 -29.57
CA LYS A 162 -23.84 -29.99 -28.52
C LYS A 162 -22.42 -30.18 -29.03
N LYS A 163 -22.16 -31.20 -29.87
CA LYS A 163 -20.85 -31.41 -30.52
C LYS A 163 -20.47 -30.21 -31.40
N ILE A 164 -21.36 -29.77 -32.28
CA ILE A 164 -21.14 -28.61 -33.14
C ILE A 164 -20.89 -27.34 -32.32
N LYS A 165 -21.68 -27.12 -31.25
CA LYS A 165 -21.47 -26.00 -30.35
C LYS A 165 -20.13 -26.06 -29.63
N ALA A 166 -19.67 -27.25 -29.22
CA ALA A 166 -18.36 -27.43 -28.60
C ALA A 166 -17.22 -27.15 -29.57
N ASP A 167 -17.33 -27.61 -30.82
CA ASP A 167 -16.35 -27.34 -31.88
C ASP A 167 -16.26 -25.84 -32.17
N LYS A 168 -17.40 -25.15 -32.24
CA LYS A 168 -17.42 -23.69 -32.41
C LYS A 168 -16.87 -22.94 -31.21
N LEU A 169 -17.10 -23.45 -29.99
CA LEU A 169 -16.52 -22.86 -28.79
C LEU A 169 -15.00 -23.03 -28.75
N LYS A 170 -14.48 -24.16 -29.26
CA LYS A 170 -13.05 -24.43 -29.37
C LYS A 170 -12.33 -23.43 -30.29
N GLU A 171 -12.96 -23.00 -31.37
CA GLU A 171 -12.43 -21.95 -32.27
C GLU A 171 -12.25 -20.59 -31.57
N LEU A 172 -12.98 -20.34 -30.47
CA LEU A 172 -12.93 -19.09 -29.70
C LEU A 172 -11.93 -19.14 -28.53
N LEU A 173 -11.40 -20.32 -28.19
CA LEU A 173 -10.39 -20.45 -27.14
C LEU A 173 -9.04 -19.95 -27.68
N PRO A 174 -8.30 -19.13 -26.90
CA PRO A 174 -6.94 -18.75 -27.29
C PRO A 174 -6.06 -20.01 -27.40
N ASN A 175 -5.20 -20.05 -28.44
CA ASN A 175 -4.23 -21.13 -28.68
C ASN A 175 -3.31 -21.37 -27.48
#